data_AF-A0A962BV40-F1
#
_entry.id   AF-A0A962BV40-F1
#
_cell.length_a   1.000
_cell.length_b   1.000
_cell.length_c   1.000
_cell.angle_alpha   90.00
_cell.angle_beta   90.00
_cell.angle_gamma   90.00
#
_symmetry.space_group_name_H-M   'P 1'
#
loop_
_entity.id
_entity.type
_entity.pdbx_description
1 polymer ?
#
loop_
_entity_poly.entity_id
_entity_poly.type
_entity_poly.pdbx_seq_one_letter_code
_entity_poly.pdbx_strand_id
1 'polypeptide(L)'
;MEATKARLQMQVSAFVLDVGRPPTDIEELVRDSGINGWAGPYARARDLVDPWGRRFFYRTTVDGKGFQVLSLGRDGRLGGDGPDADIELFEPNS
;
A
#
# COMPACT_ATOMS: atom_id res chain seq x y z
N MET A 1 -3.64 7.12 -12.00
CA MET A 1 -2.95 6.90 -10.70
C MET A 1 -3.98 6.61 -9.61
N GLU A 2 -5.00 7.46 -9.44
CA GLU A 2 -6.13 7.27 -8.51
C GLU A 2 -6.71 5.84 -8.44
N ALA A 3 -7.06 5.24 -9.58
CA ALA A 3 -7.64 3.89 -9.58
C ALA A 3 -6.70 2.79 -9.02
N THR A 4 -5.38 2.93 -9.23
CA THR A 4 -4.39 1.97 -8.71
C THR A 4 -4.24 2.14 -7.20
N LYS A 5 -4.26 3.40 -6.71
CA LYS A 5 -4.18 3.72 -5.28
C LYS A 5 -5.42 3.24 -4.54
N ALA A 6 -6.61 3.60 -5.01
CA ALA A 6 -7.88 3.16 -4.42
C ALA A 6 -7.98 1.63 -4.35
N ARG A 7 -7.49 0.92 -5.38
CA ARG A 7 -7.40 -0.53 -5.33
C ARG A 7 -6.44 -1.01 -4.24
N LEU A 8 -5.23 -0.46 -4.15
CA LEU A 8 -4.26 -0.88 -3.13
C LEU A 8 -4.77 -0.58 -1.72
N GLN A 9 -5.46 0.54 -1.54
CA GLN A 9 -6.13 0.89 -0.30
C GLN A 9 -7.18 -0.17 0.10
N MET A 10 -8.04 -0.59 -0.84
CA MET A 10 -9.00 -1.67 -0.58
C MET A 10 -8.31 -2.99 -0.19
N GLN A 11 -7.17 -3.30 -0.82
CA GLN A 11 -6.39 -4.50 -0.53
C GLN A 11 -5.78 -4.46 0.87
N VAL A 12 -5.25 -3.31 1.29
CA VAL A 12 -4.75 -3.12 2.66
C VAL A 12 -5.88 -3.16 3.67
N SER A 13 -7.04 -2.54 3.38
CA SER A 13 -8.20 -2.60 4.28
C SER A 13 -8.68 -4.03 4.51
N ALA A 14 -8.70 -4.86 3.46
CA ALA A 14 -9.03 -6.29 3.60
C ALA A 14 -8.02 -7.02 4.50
N PHE A 15 -6.72 -6.76 4.32
CA PHE A 15 -5.68 -7.31 5.20
C PHE A 15 -5.89 -6.88 6.67
N VAL A 16 -6.21 -5.61 6.91
CA VAL A 16 -6.46 -5.08 8.27
C VAL A 16 -7.67 -5.75 8.92
N LEU A 17 -8.72 -6.03 8.17
CA LEU A 17 -9.92 -6.70 8.70
C LEU A 17 -9.62 -8.11 9.21
N ASP A 18 -8.76 -8.85 8.49
CA ASP A 18 -8.45 -10.24 8.80
C ASP A 18 -7.29 -10.39 9.81
N VAL A 19 -6.27 -9.53 9.70
CA VAL A 19 -5.04 -9.59 10.51
C VAL A 19 -5.09 -8.65 11.73
N GLY A 20 -5.91 -7.60 11.69
CA GLY A 20 -6.05 -6.61 12.76
C GLY A 20 -4.97 -5.52 12.80
N ARG A 21 -4.07 -5.48 11.80
CA ARG A 21 -3.05 -4.44 11.62
C ARG A 21 -2.83 -4.18 10.13
N PRO A 22 -2.32 -2.99 9.74
CA PRO A 22 -1.79 -2.82 8.39
C PRO A 22 -0.60 -3.76 8.16
N PRO A 23 -0.32 -4.11 6.89
CA PRO A 23 0.88 -4.85 6.55
C PRO A 23 2.12 -4.03 6.96
N THR A 24 3.20 -4.68 7.38
CA THR A 24 4.47 -3.96 7.67
C THR A 24 5.31 -3.77 6.42
N ASP A 25 5.09 -4.66 5.44
CA ASP A 25 5.63 -4.61 4.09
C ASP A 25 4.46 -4.89 3.13
N ILE A 26 4.35 -4.10 2.07
CA ILE A 26 3.34 -4.26 1.02
C ILE A 26 3.33 -5.68 0.40
N GLU A 27 4.45 -6.40 0.47
CA GLU A 27 4.55 -7.81 0.06
C GLU A 27 3.66 -8.76 0.86
N GLU A 28 3.30 -8.42 2.10
CA GLU A 28 2.37 -9.21 2.95
C GLU A 28 0.95 -9.30 2.34
N LEU A 29 0.62 -8.40 1.39
CA LEU A 29 -0.63 -8.48 0.63
C LEU A 29 -0.63 -9.62 -0.40
N VAL A 30 0.54 -10.09 -0.83
CA VAL A 30 0.68 -11.05 -1.94
C VAL A 30 1.18 -12.41 -1.43
N ARG A 31 1.98 -12.40 -0.37
CA ARG A 31 2.53 -13.63 0.24
C ARG A 31 2.20 -13.69 1.72
N ASP A 32 1.88 -14.88 2.19
CA ASP A 32 1.89 -15.18 3.61
C ASP A 32 3.33 -15.43 4.07
N SER A 33 3.74 -14.75 5.14
CA SER A 33 5.04 -14.90 5.81
C SER A 33 4.90 -15.56 7.19
N GLY A 34 3.78 -16.25 7.46
CA GLY A 34 3.42 -16.80 8.75
C GLY A 34 2.55 -15.84 9.57
N ILE A 35 1.72 -15.04 8.89
CA ILE A 35 0.89 -14.01 9.48
C ILE A 35 -0.38 -14.64 10.02
N ASN A 36 -0.60 -14.52 11.33
CA ASN A 36 -1.82 -15.01 11.95
C ASN A 36 -3.05 -14.26 11.41
N GLY A 37 -4.11 -14.99 11.06
CA GLY A 37 -5.33 -14.42 10.48
C GLY A 37 -5.26 -14.12 8.98
N TRP A 38 -4.14 -14.38 8.30
CA TRP A 38 -4.04 -14.15 6.86
C TRP A 38 -4.98 -15.10 6.08
N ALA A 39 -5.96 -14.53 5.36
CA ALA A 39 -7.00 -15.29 4.67
C ALA A 39 -6.78 -15.44 3.16
N GLY A 40 -5.73 -14.84 2.61
CA GLY A 40 -5.40 -14.98 1.20
C GLY A 40 -4.55 -13.85 0.65
N PRO A 41 -4.07 -13.99 -0.60
CA PRO A 41 -3.42 -12.88 -1.27
C PRO A 41 -4.47 -11.80 -1.55
N TYR A 42 -4.43 -10.74 -0.76
CA TYR A 42 -5.25 -9.54 -0.93
C TYR A 42 -4.89 -8.78 -2.22
N ALA A 43 -3.64 -8.93 -2.71
CA ALA A 43 -3.15 -8.32 -3.93
C ALA A 43 -2.40 -9.31 -4.82
N ARG A 44 -2.21 -8.95 -6.10
CA ARG A 44 -1.26 -9.62 -6.99
C ARG A 44 0.05 -8.83 -7.00
N ALA A 45 1.17 -9.48 -7.33
CA ALA A 45 2.47 -8.80 -7.45
C ALA A 45 2.44 -7.62 -8.44
N ARG A 46 1.65 -7.71 -9.51
CA ARG A 46 1.43 -6.63 -10.49
C ARG A 46 0.68 -5.42 -9.91
N ASP A 47 0.02 -5.59 -8.78
CA ASP A 47 -0.75 -4.54 -8.13
C ASP A 47 0.12 -3.70 -7.18
N LEU A 48 1.29 -4.23 -6.80
CA LEU A 48 2.28 -3.54 -5.99
C LEU A 48 3.18 -2.60 -6.79
N VAL A 49 2.96 -2.52 -8.11
CA VAL A 49 3.70 -1.63 -9.01
C VAL A 49 2.78 -0.55 -9.58
N ASP A 50 3.36 0.63 -9.75
CA ASP A 50 2.73 1.77 -10.39
C ASP A 50 2.63 1.57 -11.92
N PRO A 51 1.93 2.46 -12.65
CA PRO A 51 1.82 2.37 -14.11
C PRO A 51 3.14 2.47 -14.88
N TRP A 52 4.22 2.90 -14.25
CA TRP A 52 5.57 2.99 -14.83
C TRP A 52 6.43 1.76 -14.50
N GLY A 53 5.85 0.75 -13.83
CA GLY A 53 6.52 -0.50 -13.49
C GLY A 53 7.41 -0.41 -12.26
N ARG A 54 7.26 0.64 -11.44
CA ARG A 54 8.03 0.83 -10.20
C ARG A 54 7.20 0.37 -9.02
N ARG A 55 7.85 -0.25 -8.03
CA ARG A 55 7.16 -0.64 -6.79
C ARG A 55 6.70 0.60 -6.03
N PHE A 56 5.51 0.54 -5.45
CA PHE A 56 5.06 1.57 -4.52
C PHE A 56 5.97 1.58 -3.28
N PHE A 57 6.29 2.79 -2.81
CA PHE A 57 6.88 3.00 -1.51
C PHE A 57 5.80 2.84 -0.47
N TYR A 58 6.02 1.96 0.49
CA TYR A 58 5.09 1.65 1.55
C TYR A 58 5.75 1.92 2.91
N ARG A 59 5.02 2.56 3.82
CA ARG A 59 5.47 2.80 5.19
C ARG A 59 4.29 2.81 6.15
N THR A 60 4.39 2.11 7.27
CA THR A 60 3.42 2.22 8.36
C THR A 60 3.68 3.46 9.21
N THR A 61 2.66 4.00 9.86
CA THR A 61 2.83 5.04 10.88
C THR A 61 3.53 4.49 12.12
N VAL A 62 4.05 5.39 12.96
CA VAL A 62 4.80 5.02 14.18
C VAL A 62 3.92 4.28 15.19
N ASP A 63 2.63 4.59 15.24
CA ASP A 63 1.67 3.91 16.10
C ASP A 63 1.13 2.59 15.50
N GLY A 64 1.56 2.24 14.27
CA GLY A 64 1.19 1.01 13.58
C GLY A 64 -0.27 0.93 13.16
N LYS A 65 -1.02 2.03 13.25
CA LYS A 65 -2.43 2.07 12.87
C LYS A 65 -2.60 2.50 11.43
N GLY A 66 -1.86 3.51 10.98
CA GLY A 66 -1.92 4.01 9.61
C GLY A 66 -0.84 3.43 8.69
N PHE A 67 -0.99 3.74 7.41
CA PHE A 67 0.04 3.50 6.41
C PHE A 67 0.08 4.60 5.36
N GLN A 68 1.21 4.70 4.69
CA GLN A 68 1.44 5.62 3.58
C GLN A 68 1.87 4.83 2.36
N VAL A 69 1.26 5.17 1.22
CA VAL A 69 1.66 4.68 -0.09
C VAL A 69 2.12 5.87 -0.92
N LEU A 70 3.33 5.76 -1.48
CA LEU A 70 3.91 6.75 -2.37
C LEU A 70 4.29 6.11 -3.71
N SER A 71 3.94 6.77 -4.80
CA SER A 71 4.49 6.51 -6.12
C SER A 71 5.56 7.54 -6.44
N LEU A 72 6.63 7.13 -7.14
CA LEU A 72 7.64 8.07 -7.64
C LEU A 72 7.23 8.71 -8.97
N GLY A 73 6.01 8.49 -9.42
CA GLY A 73 5.50 9.11 -10.64
C GLY A 73 6.27 8.69 -11.88
N ARG A 74 6.10 9.46 -12.95
CA ARG A 74 6.84 9.28 -14.20
C ARG A 74 8.33 9.59 -14.05
N ASP A 75 8.69 10.61 -13.27
CA ASP A 75 10.05 11.13 -13.18
C ASP A 75 10.99 10.29 -12.31
N GLY A 76 10.45 9.50 -11.39
CA GLY A 76 11.21 8.54 -10.58
C GLY A 76 11.96 9.18 -9.43
N ARG A 77 11.53 10.37 -8.99
CA ARG A 77 12.20 11.10 -7.92
C ARG A 77 11.29 11.22 -6.71
N LEU A 78 11.89 11.05 -5.52
CA LEU A 78 11.22 11.34 -4.25
C LEU A 78 11.08 12.86 -4.16
N GLY A 79 9.83 13.34 -4.21
CA GLY A 79 9.53 14.77 -4.29
C GLY A 79 9.27 15.20 -5.73
N GLY A 80 7.99 15.44 -5.99
CA GLY A 80 7.45 16.13 -7.15
C GLY A 80 6.18 16.83 -6.71
N ASP A 81 5.91 18.03 -7.20
CA ASP A 81 4.63 18.70 -7.00
C ASP A 81 3.74 18.37 -8.20
N GLY A 82 2.61 17.69 -7.97
CA GLY A 82 1.63 17.36 -9.00
C GLY A 82 1.09 15.91 -8.91
N PRO A 83 0.20 15.51 -9.86
CA PRO A 83 -0.55 14.24 -9.87
C PRO A 83 0.29 12.95 -9.96
N ASP A 84 1.62 13.11 -9.89
CA ASP A 84 2.62 12.06 -9.99
C ASP A 84 3.17 11.65 -8.62
N ALA A 85 2.99 12.46 -7.57
CA ALA A 85 3.61 12.27 -6.26
C ALA A 85 2.61 12.38 -5.09
N ASP A 86 1.32 12.08 -5.29
CA ASP A 86 0.37 12.22 -4.20
C ASP A 86 0.63 11.15 -3.13
N ILE A 87 1.23 11.62 -2.03
CA ILE A 87 1.42 10.93 -0.76
C ILE A 87 0.05 10.88 -0.09
N GLU A 88 -0.52 9.69 0.05
CA GLU A 88 -1.71 9.51 0.87
C GLU A 88 -1.32 8.84 2.18
N LEU A 89 -1.54 9.56 3.29
CA LEU A 89 -1.55 8.99 4.63
C LEU A 89 -2.95 8.43 4.87
N PHE A 90 -3.04 7.11 4.96
CA PHE A 90 -4.26 6.43 5.33
C PHE A 90 -4.26 6.13 6.82
N GLU A 91 -5.12 6.83 7.55
CA GLU A 91 -5.47 6.54 8.95
C GLU A 91 -6.73 5.67 8.91
N PRO A 92 -6.75 4.43 9.43
CA PRO A 92 -7.93 3.57 9.37
C PRO A 92 -9.09 4.01 10.28
N ASN A 93 -9.05 5.21 10.86
CA ASN A 93 -10.12 5.75 11.71
C ASN A 93 -10.49 7.19 11.32
N SER A 94 -11.54 7.34 10.53
CA SER A 94 -12.49 8.46 10.58
C SER A 94 -13.85 7.99 10.10
#